data_AF-A0A2D8HDD2-F1
#
_entry.id   AF-A0A2D8HDD2-F1
#
_cell.length_a   1.000
_cell.length_b   1.000
_cell.length_c   1.000
_cell.angle_alpha   90.00
_cell.angle_beta   90.00
_cell.angle_gamma   90.00
#
_symmetry.space_group_name_H-M   'P 1'
#
loop_
_entity.id
_entity.type
_entity.pdbx_description
1 polymer ?
#
loop_
_entity_poly.entity_id
_entity_poly.type
_entity_poly.pdbx_seq_one_letter_code
_entity_poly.pdbx_strand_id
1 'polypeptide(L)'
;MTVKEPRELSHEDKLYAFKKATNGFSQSEGRWKERAERGMTDEELKAALEYELGIYGGSGGPGDMSLTFQAAGLKIWADWNTVVPDRYCKPIFQGTATIRMAREVYGIKDPTNIQMALL
;
A
#
# COMPACT_ATOMS: atom_id res chain seq x y z
N MET A 1 -9.36 -10.95 29.84
CA MET A 1 -8.97 -10.49 28.49
C MET A 1 -7.76 -9.60 28.65
N THR A 2 -6.56 -10.11 28.39
CA THR A 2 -5.33 -9.31 28.44
C THR A 2 -5.37 -8.37 27.24
N VAL A 3 -5.40 -7.07 27.49
CA VAL A 3 -5.16 -6.05 26.46
C VAL A 3 -3.72 -6.26 26.01
N LYS A 4 -3.52 -6.88 24.84
CA LYS A 4 -2.20 -6.99 24.24
C LYS A 4 -1.75 -5.56 23.90
N GLU A 5 -0.59 -5.14 24.39
CA GLU A 5 -0.06 -3.82 24.12
C GLU A 5 0.02 -3.57 22.59
N PRO A 6 -0.26 -2.34 22.13
CA PRO A 6 -0.15 -2.01 20.72
C PRO A 6 1.29 -2.23 20.26
N ARG A 7 1.48 -3.22 19.37
CA ARG A 7 2.75 -3.42 18.68
C ARG A 7 2.81 -2.42 17.54
N GLU A 8 3.76 -1.50 17.61
CA GLU A 8 4.06 -0.65 16.46
C GLU A 8 4.52 -1.52 15.27
N LEU A 9 3.94 -1.27 14.10
CA LEU A 9 4.35 -1.95 12.88
C LEU A 9 5.74 -1.47 12.45
N SER A 10 6.64 -2.43 12.27
CA SER A 10 7.95 -2.16 11.68
C SER A 10 7.79 -1.68 10.23
N HIS A 11 8.88 -1.19 9.65
CA HIS A 11 8.88 -0.86 8.23
C HIS A 11 8.61 -2.11 7.35
N GLU A 12 9.17 -3.26 7.72
CA GLU A 12 8.93 -4.54 7.04
C GLU A 12 7.46 -4.98 7.12
N ASP A 13 6.83 -4.81 8.27
CA ASP A 13 5.40 -5.07 8.46
C ASP A 13 4.56 -4.24 7.49
N LYS A 14 4.93 -2.96 7.32
CA LYS A 14 4.25 -2.04 6.39
C LYS A 14 4.49 -2.40 4.93
N LEU A 15 5.70 -2.82 4.55
CA LEU A 15 6.00 -3.32 3.21
C LEU A 15 5.17 -4.57 2.89
N TYR A 16 5.09 -5.50 3.84
CA TYR A 16 4.29 -6.71 3.73
C TYR A 16 2.80 -6.37 3.52
N ALA A 17 2.24 -5.52 4.39
CA ALA A 17 0.86 -5.06 4.30
C ALA A 17 0.55 -4.42 2.94
N PHE A 18 1.45 -3.54 2.48
CA PHE A 18 1.29 -2.84 1.22
C PHE A 18 1.26 -3.82 0.04
N LYS A 19 2.26 -4.69 -0.08
CA LYS A 19 2.34 -5.70 -1.15
C LYS A 19 1.11 -6.60 -1.18
N LYS A 20 0.59 -6.98 -0.01
CA LYS A 20 -0.59 -7.82 0.10
C LYS A 20 -1.87 -7.09 -0.35
N ALA A 21 -1.99 -5.80 -0.02
CA ALA A 21 -3.11 -4.96 -0.45
C ALA A 21 -3.12 -4.73 -1.97
N THR A 22 -1.95 -4.54 -2.59
CA THR A 22 -1.83 -4.12 -4.00
C THR A 22 -1.55 -5.28 -4.98
N ASN A 23 -1.54 -6.53 -4.50
CA ASN A 23 -1.38 -7.73 -5.33
C ASN A 23 -2.58 -8.71 -5.23
N GLY A 24 -3.77 -8.22 -4.92
CA GLY A 24 -4.97 -9.06 -4.76
C GLY A 24 -5.51 -9.65 -6.07
N PHE A 25 -5.22 -9.02 -7.22
CA PHE A 25 -5.70 -9.46 -8.53
C PHE A 25 -4.65 -10.29 -9.27
N SER A 26 -5.11 -11.32 -10.01
CA SER A 26 -4.23 -12.06 -10.92
C SER A 26 -3.48 -11.11 -11.85
N GLN A 27 -2.21 -11.41 -12.13
CA GLN A 27 -1.33 -10.61 -12.99
C GLN A 27 -0.92 -9.24 -12.41
N SER A 28 -1.19 -8.95 -11.13
CA SER A 28 -0.75 -7.69 -10.50
C SER A 28 0.76 -7.48 -10.60
N GLU A 29 1.54 -8.55 -10.41
CA GLU A 29 2.98 -8.52 -10.51
C GLU A 29 3.45 -8.06 -11.90
N GLY A 30 2.87 -8.60 -12.96
CA GLY A 30 3.16 -8.20 -14.34
C GLY A 30 2.82 -6.73 -14.59
N ARG A 31 1.66 -6.26 -14.12
CA ARG A 31 1.26 -4.84 -14.23
C ARG A 31 2.21 -3.92 -13.48
N TRP A 32 2.61 -4.28 -12.26
CA TRP A 32 3.55 -3.46 -11.49
C TRP A 32 4.93 -3.39 -12.12
N LYS A 33 5.40 -4.50 -12.70
CA LYS A 33 6.65 -4.53 -13.47
C LYS A 33 6.61 -3.60 -14.68
N GLU A 34 5.56 -3.70 -15.51
CA GLU A 34 5.37 -2.82 -16.67
C GLU A 34 5.33 -1.33 -16.25
N ARG A 35 4.59 -1.02 -15.18
CA ARG A 35 4.49 0.34 -14.62
C ARG A 35 5.84 0.87 -14.12
N ALA A 36 6.66 0.01 -13.51
CA ALA A 36 7.99 0.37 -13.04
C ALA A 36 8.96 0.66 -14.20
N GLU A 37 8.91 -0.14 -15.27
CA GLU A 37 9.72 0.05 -16.48
C GLU A 37 9.35 1.34 -17.21
N ARG A 38 8.05 1.63 -17.33
CA ARG A 38 7.55 2.85 -17.99
C ARG A 38 7.79 4.12 -17.17
N GLY A 39 7.78 4.01 -15.85
CA GLY A 39 7.61 5.17 -14.96
C GLY A 39 6.17 5.70 -14.97
N MET A 40 5.80 6.43 -13.93
CA MET A 40 4.45 7.01 -13.78
C MET A 40 4.50 8.32 -13.01
N THR A 41 3.67 9.29 -13.42
CA THR A 41 3.39 10.48 -12.61
C THR A 41 2.60 10.11 -11.35
N ASP A 42 2.49 11.02 -10.40
CA ASP A 42 1.70 10.78 -9.19
C ASP A 42 0.21 10.55 -9.50
N GLU A 43 -0.36 11.24 -10.49
CA GLU A 43 -1.75 11.07 -10.93
C GLU A 43 -1.98 9.70 -11.57
N GLU A 44 -1.06 9.27 -12.43
CA GLU A 44 -1.12 7.95 -13.06
C GLU A 44 -0.97 6.86 -12.01
N LEU A 45 0.01 7.00 -11.10
CA LEU A 45 0.27 6.04 -10.05
C LEU A 45 -0.89 5.96 -9.05
N LYS A 46 -1.54 7.10 -8.76
CA LYS A 46 -2.78 7.14 -8.00
C LYS A 46 -3.87 6.31 -8.69
N ALA A 47 -4.12 6.54 -9.98
CA ALA A 47 -5.15 5.79 -10.72
C ALA A 47 -4.86 4.28 -10.76
N ALA A 48 -3.58 3.89 -10.90
CA ALA A 48 -3.16 2.51 -10.82
C ALA A 48 -3.41 1.89 -9.44
N LEU A 49 -3.13 2.62 -8.35
CA LEU A 49 -3.41 2.18 -6.99
C LEU A 49 -4.91 2.07 -6.72
N GLU A 50 -5.72 3.02 -7.20
CA GLU A 50 -7.18 2.94 -7.10
C GLU A 50 -7.72 1.68 -7.79
N TYR A 51 -7.15 1.31 -8.94
CA TYR A 51 -7.48 0.06 -9.62
C TYR A 51 -7.11 -1.18 -8.81
N GLU A 52 -5.87 -1.29 -8.31
CA GLU A 52 -5.43 -2.49 -7.58
C GLU A 52 -6.11 -2.66 -6.21
N LEU A 53 -6.44 -1.55 -5.52
CA LEU A 53 -7.13 -1.60 -4.23
C LEU A 53 -8.63 -1.90 -4.39
N GLY A 54 -9.22 -1.56 -5.54
CA GLY A 54 -10.66 -1.67 -5.76
C GLY A 54 -11.50 -0.81 -4.79
N ILE A 55 -12.83 -1.02 -4.81
CA ILE A 55 -13.75 -0.22 -3.98
C ILE A 55 -13.42 -0.39 -2.49
N TYR A 56 -13.32 -1.64 -2.05
CA TYR A 56 -12.97 -2.03 -0.69
C TYR A 56 -12.52 -3.50 -0.71
N GLY A 57 -11.50 -3.82 0.06
CA GLY A 57 -11.02 -5.19 0.20
C GLY A 57 -10.31 -5.40 1.53
N GLY A 58 -10.00 -6.66 1.80
CA GLY A 58 -9.30 -7.04 3.01
C GLY A 58 -8.79 -8.46 2.93
N SER A 59 -7.85 -8.79 3.81
CA SER A 59 -7.35 -10.14 3.96
C SER A 59 -6.93 -10.37 5.40
N GLY A 60 -6.84 -11.63 5.81
CA GLY A 60 -6.43 -12.00 7.15
C GLY A 60 -6.77 -13.46 7.45
N GLY A 61 -6.20 -13.96 8.52
CA GLY A 61 -6.41 -15.32 8.98
C GLY A 61 -5.62 -15.61 10.26
N PRO A 62 -5.83 -16.78 10.88
CA PRO A 62 -5.05 -17.19 12.04
C PRO A 62 -3.54 -17.17 11.72
N GLY A 63 -2.77 -16.44 12.53
CA GLY A 63 -1.32 -16.29 12.35
C GLY A 63 -0.89 -15.34 11.25
N ASP A 64 -1.83 -14.64 10.62
CA ASP A 64 -1.58 -13.68 9.54
C ASP A 64 -2.09 -12.28 9.92
N MET A 65 -1.52 -11.26 9.29
CA MET A 65 -1.87 -9.86 9.54
C MET A 65 -3.31 -9.59 9.09
N SER A 66 -4.09 -8.90 9.93
CA SER A 66 -5.36 -8.35 9.50
C SER A 66 -5.10 -7.13 8.63
N LEU A 67 -5.73 -7.10 7.46
CA LEU A 67 -5.55 -6.09 6.44
C LEU A 67 -6.90 -5.64 5.91
N THR A 68 -7.08 -4.34 5.78
CA THR A 68 -8.20 -3.74 5.05
C THR A 68 -7.66 -2.61 4.18
N PHE A 69 -8.25 -2.40 3.01
CA PHE A 69 -7.87 -1.34 2.10
C PHE A 69 -9.05 -0.83 1.28
N GLN A 70 -8.92 0.40 0.78
CA GLN A 70 -9.91 1.04 -0.09
C GLN A 70 -9.23 2.01 -1.06
N ALA A 71 -9.73 2.06 -2.30
CA ALA A 71 -9.29 3.06 -3.27
C ALA A 71 -9.59 4.50 -2.81
N ALA A 72 -10.73 4.72 -2.14
CA ALA A 72 -11.13 6.04 -1.69
C ALA A 72 -10.12 6.63 -0.68
N GLY A 73 -9.35 7.62 -1.14
CA GLY A 73 -8.27 8.22 -0.36
C GLY A 73 -7.04 7.33 -0.22
N LEU A 74 -6.92 6.27 -1.03
CA LEU A 74 -5.80 5.32 -1.04
C LEU A 74 -5.44 4.80 0.35
N LYS A 75 -6.43 4.28 1.09
CA LYS A 75 -6.21 3.90 2.49
C LYS A 75 -5.91 2.43 2.64
N ILE A 76 -4.93 2.12 3.50
CA ILE A 76 -4.59 0.77 3.92
C ILE A 76 -4.48 0.77 5.44
N TRP A 77 -5.19 -0.15 6.10
CA TRP A 77 -5.06 -0.47 7.51
C TRP A 77 -4.45 -1.85 7.65
N ALA A 78 -3.62 -2.01 8.67
CA ALA A 78 -2.98 -3.27 8.97
C ALA A 78 -2.74 -3.38 10.48
N ASP A 79 -2.92 -4.56 11.05
CA ASP A 79 -2.57 -4.85 12.43
C ASP A 79 -2.34 -6.36 12.65
N TRP A 80 -1.43 -6.71 13.57
CA TRP A 80 -1.12 -8.10 13.92
C TRP A 80 -2.01 -8.70 15.01
N ASN A 81 -2.64 -7.85 15.82
CA ASN A 81 -3.32 -8.24 17.06
C ASN A 81 -4.84 -7.97 17.03
N THR A 82 -5.30 -7.16 16.10
CA THR A 82 -6.70 -6.70 15.99
C THR A 82 -7.22 -6.82 14.57
N VAL A 83 -8.54 -6.85 14.42
CA VAL A 83 -9.20 -6.83 13.11
C VAL A 83 -9.32 -5.38 12.66
N VAL A 84 -8.72 -5.06 11.52
CA VAL A 84 -8.81 -3.72 10.93
C VAL A 84 -9.86 -3.66 9.82
N PRO A 85 -10.54 -2.51 9.62
CA PRO A 85 -10.38 -1.27 10.36
C PRO A 85 -11.24 -1.31 11.63
N ASP A 86 -10.64 -1.01 12.78
CA ASP A 86 -11.39 -0.74 14.02
C ASP A 86 -11.63 0.77 14.20
N ARG A 87 -12.47 1.14 15.17
CA ARG A 87 -12.90 2.53 15.43
C ARG A 87 -11.78 3.48 15.91
N TYR A 88 -10.64 2.96 16.32
CA TYR A 88 -9.49 3.69 16.86
C TYR A 88 -8.25 3.59 15.95
N CYS A 89 -8.21 2.61 15.04
CA CYS A 89 -7.13 2.39 14.10
C CYS A 89 -7.15 3.42 12.95
N LYS A 90 -6.07 4.20 12.87
CA LYS A 90 -5.78 5.04 11.70
C LYS A 90 -5.20 4.18 10.58
N PRO A 91 -5.41 4.54 9.31
CA PRO A 91 -4.74 3.86 8.23
C PRO A 91 -3.23 4.03 8.34
N ILE A 92 -2.47 2.97 8.05
CA ILE A 92 -1.00 3.00 8.03
C ILE A 92 -0.48 3.73 6.78
N PHE A 93 -1.30 3.78 5.72
CA PHE A 93 -1.07 4.55 4.51
C PHE A 93 -2.34 5.26 4.06
N GLN A 94 -2.20 6.52 3.63
CA GLN A 94 -3.29 7.31 3.06
C GLN A 94 -2.74 8.32 2.04
N GLY A 95 -3.44 8.49 0.92
CA GLY A 95 -3.14 9.50 -0.09
C GLY A 95 -1.69 9.43 -0.60
N THR A 96 -0.96 10.53 -0.46
CA THR A 96 0.44 10.66 -0.93
C THR A 96 1.39 9.70 -0.23
N ALA A 97 1.11 9.30 1.02
CA ALA A 97 1.93 8.29 1.70
C ALA A 97 1.83 6.92 1.00
N THR A 98 0.67 6.58 0.46
CA THR A 98 0.43 5.35 -0.31
C THR A 98 1.16 5.39 -1.66
N ILE A 99 1.15 6.54 -2.32
CA ILE A 99 1.89 6.77 -3.57
C ILE A 99 3.40 6.62 -3.34
N ARG A 100 3.94 7.27 -2.29
CA ARG A 100 5.36 7.15 -1.92
C ARG A 100 5.77 5.71 -1.63
N MET A 101 4.93 4.98 -0.89
CA MET A 101 5.18 3.56 -0.60
C MET A 101 5.13 2.71 -1.88
N ALA A 102 4.27 3.00 -2.84
CA ALA A 102 4.27 2.31 -4.13
C ALA A 102 5.59 2.51 -4.89
N ARG A 103 6.12 3.75 -4.90
CA ARG A 103 7.41 4.07 -5.52
C ARG A 103 8.55 3.30 -4.85
N GLU A 104 8.53 3.20 -3.53
CA GLU A 104 9.51 2.44 -2.76
C GLU A 104 9.41 0.93 -3.02
N VAL A 105 8.21 0.35 -2.92
CA VAL A 105 7.97 -1.08 -3.05
C VAL A 105 8.24 -1.60 -4.46
N TYR A 106 7.86 -0.82 -5.48
CA TYR A 106 7.91 -1.26 -6.88
C TYR A 106 8.99 -0.57 -7.72
N GLY A 107 9.74 0.38 -7.15
CA GLY A 107 10.79 1.11 -7.87
C GLY A 107 10.28 2.03 -8.98
N ILE A 108 9.03 2.50 -8.89
CA ILE A 108 8.38 3.31 -9.94
C ILE A 108 8.95 4.73 -9.91
N LYS A 109 9.70 5.09 -10.95
CA LYS A 109 10.24 6.45 -11.13
C LYS A 109 9.14 7.43 -11.55
N ASP A 110 9.31 8.68 -11.14
CA ASP A 110 8.51 9.78 -11.63
C ASP A 110 9.23 10.43 -12.83
N PRO A 111 8.69 10.31 -14.06
CA PRO A 111 9.32 10.89 -15.24
C PRO A 111 9.29 12.44 -15.23
N THR A 112 8.42 13.06 -14.43
CA THR A 112 8.34 14.53 -14.28
C THR A 112 9.32 15.05 -13.25
N ASN A 113 9.86 14.17 -12.40
CA ASN A 113 10.95 14.48 -11.50
C ASN A 113 12.26 14.51 -12.28
N ILE A 114 12.41 15.56 -13.09
CA ILE A 114 13.65 15.93 -13.75
C ILE A 114 14.56 16.48 -12.65
N GLN A 115 15.13 15.56 -11.86
CA GLN A 115 16.25 15.91 -11.02
C GLN A 115 17.35 16.35 -11.99
N MET A 116 17.59 17.67 -12.03
CA MET A 116 18.52 18.30 -12.96
C MET A 116 19.80 17.47 -13.00
N ALA A 117 20.11 16.94 -14.18
CA ALA A 117 21.44 16.45 -14.46
C ALA A 117 22.38 17.58 -14.08
N LEU A 118 23.17 17.35 -13.02
CA LEU A 118 24.18 18.29 -12.56
C LEU A 118 25.01 18.72 -13.79
N LEU A 119 24.99 20.04 -14.04
CA LEU A 119 25.93 20.72 -14.94
C LEU A 119 27.36 20.48 -14.49
#